data_AF-A0A5N6AFC2-F1
#
_entry.id   AF-A0A5N6AFC2-F1
#
_cell.length_a   1.000
_cell.length_b   1.000
_cell.length_c   1.000
_cell.angle_alpha   90.00
_cell.angle_beta   90.00
_cell.angle_gamma   90.00
#
_symmetry.space_group_name_H-M   'P 1'
#
loop_
_entity.id
_entity.type
_entity.pdbx_description
1 polymer ?
#
loop_
_entity_poly.entity_id
_entity_poly.type
_entity_poly.pdbx_seq_one_letter_code
_entity_poly.pdbx_strand_id
1 'polypeptide(L)'
;MKGLLRRLNALDADAAAAVRVIAHYQALLGGGAVDPVTLVRSTAGLVRCPAGLELADGRRVRFAPDGVALPGVPGRVSDSVELRPAGRVWLERAGSAEPLDALVLEWMALAARVGPGLTGPSPRAADPALVEQVLSERESIEDRTRAVRLLGLHPGVPLRVLAVAAGQDAGVTAVTLLARCGLPALVRVATVGPLAAALVQPQGGEGSPADALRAVLAERDAERLPGGERSRGVRCGVGGAVPPSRAADSWARARTALRFATGVGPDAGVVDHDALGPLALLAEVPAARLRADAGVRALAELAERDGGALGVAALEAFCRTGSLRQAAAALHLHHSSVAARLAVVEEALGWRLHEPGDRFKAQLALYGWRLSNDVEPEAG
;
A
#
# COMPACT_ATOMS: atom_id res chain seq x y z
N MET A 1 44.83 28.19 18.52
CA MET A 1 45.06 27.07 17.58
C MET A 1 44.80 25.67 18.16
N LYS A 2 45.19 25.32 19.39
CA LYS A 2 44.97 23.96 19.97
C LYS A 2 43.49 23.50 20.05
N GLY A 3 42.55 24.42 20.32
CA GLY A 3 41.11 24.09 20.41
C GLY A 3 40.43 23.79 19.06
N LEU A 4 40.92 24.38 17.96
CA LEU A 4 40.36 24.18 16.61
C LEU A 4 40.83 22.83 16.02
N LEU A 5 42.10 22.48 16.25
CA LEU A 5 42.65 21.16 15.88
C LEU A 5 41.98 20.02 16.65
N ARG A 6 41.61 20.22 17.92
CA ARG A 6 40.87 19.21 18.70
C ARG A 6 39.44 19.01 18.18
N ARG A 7 38.79 20.07 17.68
CA ARG A 7 37.47 19.98 17.05
C ARG A 7 37.52 19.36 15.65
N LEU A 8 38.54 19.66 14.85
CA LEU A 8 38.74 19.00 13.56
C LEU A 8 39.03 17.51 13.73
N ASN A 9 39.93 17.14 14.65
CA ASN A 9 40.20 15.73 14.94
C ASN A 9 38.98 14.99 15.50
N ALA A 10 38.12 15.67 16.27
CA ALA A 10 36.85 15.10 16.73
C ALA A 10 35.86 14.91 15.56
N LEU A 11 35.74 15.89 14.66
CA LEU A 11 34.92 15.79 13.44
C LEU A 11 35.40 14.67 12.52
N ASP A 12 36.71 14.52 12.32
CA ASP A 12 37.29 13.43 11.53
C ASP A 12 37.10 12.07 12.21
N ALA A 13 37.19 12.01 13.54
CA ALA A 13 36.94 10.79 14.31
C ALA A 13 35.46 10.37 14.27
N ASP A 14 34.54 11.32 14.39
CA ASP A 14 33.09 11.12 14.32
C ASP A 14 32.66 10.71 12.91
N ALA A 15 33.20 11.35 11.87
CA ALA A 15 32.98 10.98 10.48
C ALA A 15 33.51 9.57 10.18
N ALA A 16 34.73 9.26 10.64
CA ALA A 16 35.29 7.91 10.49
C ALA A 16 34.47 6.86 11.25
N ALA A 17 33.90 7.21 12.41
CA ALA A 17 33.02 6.33 13.17
C ALA A 17 31.67 6.10 12.45
N ALA A 18 31.08 7.15 11.88
CA ALA A 18 29.87 7.03 11.05
C ALA A 18 30.09 6.11 9.84
N VAL A 19 31.22 6.27 9.12
CA VAL A 19 31.58 5.39 8.00
C VAL A 19 31.72 3.93 8.44
N ARG A 20 32.30 3.66 9.62
CA ARG A 20 32.38 2.29 10.16
C ARG A 20 31.02 1.70 10.47
N VAL A 21 30.08 2.49 11.01
CA VAL A 21 28.70 2.06 11.24
C VAL A 21 28.04 1.67 9.92
N ILE A 22 28.15 2.52 8.89
CA ILE A 22 27.60 2.26 7.56
C ILE A 22 28.21 0.99 6.96
N ALA A 23 29.54 0.88 6.97
CA ALA A 23 30.25 -0.29 6.44
C ALA A 23 29.87 -1.59 7.17
N HIS A 24 29.63 -1.53 8.49
CA HIS A 24 29.17 -2.67 9.27
C HIS A 24 27.82 -3.20 8.77
N TYR A 25 26.83 -2.33 8.60
CA TYR A 25 25.52 -2.73 8.11
C TYR A 25 25.53 -3.14 6.63
N GLN A 26 26.34 -2.47 5.80
CA GLN A 26 26.55 -2.91 4.42
C GLN A 26 27.16 -4.31 4.33
N ALA A 27 28.11 -4.64 5.21
CA ALA A 27 28.70 -5.98 5.28
C ALA A 27 27.67 -7.03 5.71
N LEU A 28 26.81 -6.70 6.69
CA LEU A 28 25.69 -7.58 7.07
C LEU A 28 24.72 -7.80 5.90
N LEU A 29 24.39 -6.75 5.15
CA LEU A 29 23.46 -6.80 4.02
C LEU A 29 24.06 -7.41 2.75
N GLY A 30 25.39 -7.40 2.60
CA GLY A 30 26.09 -7.93 1.42
C GLY A 30 25.87 -9.43 1.18
N GLY A 31 25.45 -10.17 2.22
CA GLY A 31 25.08 -11.58 2.14
C GLY A 31 23.60 -11.87 1.87
N GLY A 32 22.75 -10.84 1.73
CA GLY A 32 21.30 -10.97 1.58
C GLY A 32 20.52 -10.69 2.87
N ALA A 33 19.35 -11.32 3.03
CA ALA A 33 18.47 -11.10 4.17
C ALA A 33 19.15 -11.47 5.50
N VAL A 34 19.19 -10.54 6.45
CA VAL A 34 19.87 -10.72 7.74
C VAL A 34 18.90 -11.29 8.77
N ASP A 35 19.29 -12.39 9.41
CA ASP A 35 18.54 -12.98 10.50
C ASP A 35 18.42 -12.01 11.71
N PRO A 36 17.22 -11.87 12.33
CA PRO A 36 16.98 -11.01 13.50
C PRO A 36 17.95 -11.20 14.67
N VAL A 37 18.37 -12.43 14.97
CA VAL A 37 19.31 -12.72 16.07
C VAL A 37 20.69 -12.17 15.75
N THR A 38 21.14 -12.40 14.51
CA THR A 38 22.43 -11.90 14.02
C THR A 38 22.46 -10.37 14.02
N LEU A 39 21.41 -9.73 13.50
CA LEU A 39 21.30 -8.28 13.44
C LEU A 39 21.41 -7.65 14.85
N VAL A 40 20.53 -8.06 15.77
CA VAL A 40 20.48 -7.46 17.13
C VAL A 40 21.77 -7.71 17.90
N ARG A 41 22.32 -8.93 17.84
CA ARG A 41 23.57 -9.28 18.51
C ARG A 41 24.74 -8.43 17.98
N SER A 42 24.82 -8.28 16.66
CA SER A 42 25.87 -7.50 16.01
C SER A 42 25.76 -6.01 16.38
N THR A 43 24.55 -5.45 16.37
CA THR A 43 24.30 -4.07 16.79
C THR A 43 24.68 -3.86 18.26
N ALA A 44 24.25 -4.73 19.18
CA ALA A 44 24.59 -4.60 20.60
C ALA A 44 26.11 -4.57 20.85
N GLY A 45 26.86 -5.40 20.11
CA GLY A 45 28.32 -5.40 20.13
C GLY A 45 28.94 -4.11 19.57
N LEU A 46 28.38 -3.58 18.46
CA LEU A 46 28.82 -2.35 17.81
C LEU A 46 28.67 -1.12 18.73
N VAL A 47 27.51 -0.94 19.36
CA VAL A 47 27.21 0.24 20.21
C VAL A 47 27.57 0.06 21.68
N ARG A 48 28.03 -1.12 22.07
CA ARG A 48 28.43 -1.46 23.44
C ARG A 48 27.31 -1.22 24.48
N CYS A 49 26.05 -1.26 24.06
CA CYS A 49 24.88 -1.25 24.95
C CYS A 49 23.86 -2.31 24.50
N PRO A 50 22.92 -2.73 25.36
CA PRO A 50 21.90 -3.67 24.93
C PRO A 50 21.05 -3.09 23.80
N ALA A 51 20.72 -3.92 22.84
CA ALA A 51 19.88 -3.58 21.70
C ALA A 51 18.75 -4.62 21.57
N GLY A 52 17.67 -4.21 20.92
CA GLY A 52 16.59 -5.12 20.64
C GLY A 52 15.80 -4.82 19.38
N LEU A 53 15.07 -5.85 18.95
CA LEU A 53 14.17 -5.85 17.82
C LEU A 53 12.87 -6.54 18.23
N GLU A 54 11.76 -5.95 17.83
CA GLU A 54 10.42 -6.49 17.96
C GLU A 54 9.86 -6.66 16.56
N LEU A 55 9.48 -7.89 16.25
CA LEU A 55 8.88 -8.27 14.97
C LEU A 55 7.38 -7.97 14.98
N ALA A 56 6.78 -7.91 13.80
CA ALA A 56 5.34 -7.69 13.64
C ALA A 56 4.46 -8.73 14.34
N ASP A 57 4.96 -9.95 14.53
CA ASP A 57 4.28 -11.04 15.25
C ASP A 57 4.45 -11.00 16.78
N GLY A 58 5.07 -9.94 17.31
CA GLY A 58 5.32 -9.73 18.73
C GLY A 58 6.54 -10.48 19.28
N ARG A 59 7.23 -11.30 18.48
CA ARG A 59 8.50 -11.90 18.90
C ARG A 59 9.54 -10.81 19.13
N ARG A 60 10.28 -10.94 20.23
CA ARG A 60 11.31 -9.99 20.65
C ARG A 60 12.65 -10.68 20.72
N VAL A 61 13.66 -10.00 20.20
CA VAL A 61 15.05 -10.42 20.24
C VAL A 61 15.83 -9.32 20.93
N ARG A 62 16.59 -9.67 21.96
CA ARG A 62 17.33 -8.70 22.78
C ARG A 62 18.68 -9.28 23.18
N PHE A 63 19.74 -8.49 23.03
CA PHE A 63 21.10 -8.94 23.31
C PHE A 63 21.86 -7.87 24.10
N ALA A 64 22.67 -8.34 25.04
CA ALA A 64 23.67 -7.54 25.71
C ALA A 64 24.92 -7.34 24.81
N PRO A 65 25.78 -6.35 25.13
CA PRO A 65 26.99 -6.05 24.36
C PRO A 65 28.00 -7.19 24.22
N ASP A 66 27.97 -8.13 25.17
CA ASP A 66 28.79 -9.34 25.22
C ASP A 66 28.21 -10.48 24.36
N GLY A 67 27.07 -10.26 23.73
CA GLY A 67 26.38 -11.24 22.89
C GLY A 67 25.47 -12.20 23.66
N VAL A 68 25.26 -12.00 24.96
CA VAL A 68 24.33 -12.79 25.77
C VAL A 68 22.88 -12.36 25.47
N ALA A 69 21.99 -13.33 25.24
CA ALA A 69 20.57 -13.06 25.03
C ALA A 69 19.92 -12.58 26.33
N LEU A 70 19.12 -11.52 26.26
CA LEU A 70 18.41 -10.94 27.40
C LEU A 70 16.91 -11.32 27.36
N PRO A 71 16.32 -11.75 28.48
CA PRO A 71 14.92 -12.16 28.52
C PRO A 71 13.95 -10.96 28.62
N GLY A 72 12.74 -11.12 28.07
CA GLY A 72 11.58 -10.27 28.37
C GLY A 72 11.54 -8.90 27.69
N VAL A 73 10.88 -7.94 28.35
CA VAL A 73 10.72 -6.54 27.91
C VAL A 73 11.92 -5.71 28.42
N PRO A 74 12.45 -4.76 27.62
CA PRO A 74 13.48 -3.84 28.10
C PRO A 74 12.99 -3.06 29.33
N GLY A 75 13.82 -2.93 30.36
CA GLY A 75 13.49 -2.14 31.55
C GLY A 75 13.47 -0.63 31.26
N ARG A 76 14.37 -0.17 30.39
CA ARG A 76 14.41 1.22 29.88
C ARG A 76 14.90 1.22 28.44
N VAL A 77 14.13 1.85 27.55
CA VAL A 77 14.55 2.15 26.18
C VAL A 77 15.11 3.57 26.14
N SER A 78 16.33 3.73 25.63
CA SER A 78 16.93 5.07 25.47
C SER A 78 16.44 5.77 24.22
N ASP A 79 16.30 5.04 23.12
CA ASP A 79 15.78 5.54 21.84
C ASP A 79 15.30 4.36 20.97
N SER A 80 14.41 4.61 20.01
CA SER A 80 13.80 3.60 19.15
C SER A 80 13.31 4.12 17.81
N VAL A 81 13.31 3.24 16.80
CA VAL A 81 12.72 3.51 15.48
C VAL A 81 11.68 2.44 15.16
N GLU A 82 10.48 2.89 14.79
CA GLU A 82 9.39 2.01 14.34
C GLU A 82 9.69 1.41 12.96
N LEU A 83 9.41 0.12 12.83
CA LEU A 83 9.43 -0.62 11.57
C LEU A 83 8.01 -0.61 10.99
N ARG A 84 7.87 -0.20 9.73
CA ARG A 84 6.61 -0.29 9.00
C ARG A 84 6.58 -1.60 8.20
N PRO A 85 5.45 -2.32 8.14
CA PRO A 85 4.14 -1.96 8.68
C PRO A 85 3.96 -2.19 10.19
N ALA A 86 4.79 -3.01 10.84
CA ALA A 86 4.79 -3.20 12.30
C ALA A 86 6.15 -3.69 12.82
N GLY A 87 6.44 -3.39 14.08
CA GLY A 87 7.68 -3.75 14.77
C GLY A 87 8.52 -2.53 15.14
N ARG A 88 9.62 -2.73 15.86
CA ARG A 88 10.52 -1.64 16.26
C ARG A 88 11.91 -2.13 16.57
N VAL A 89 12.90 -1.27 16.38
CA VAL A 89 14.27 -1.46 16.88
C VAL A 89 14.55 -0.45 17.98
N TRP A 90 15.36 -0.82 18.98
CA TRP A 90 15.69 0.07 20.09
C TRP A 90 17.08 -0.19 20.67
N LEU A 91 17.57 0.81 21.41
CA LEU A 91 18.76 0.73 22.26
C LEU A 91 18.39 0.93 23.74
N GLU A 92 19.19 0.37 24.65
CA GLU A 92 19.01 0.47 26.11
C GLU A 92 20.24 1.09 26.78
N ARG A 93 20.58 2.34 26.44
CA ARG A 93 21.69 3.03 27.12
C ARG A 93 21.35 3.38 28.56
N ALA A 94 22.33 3.22 29.45
CA ALA A 94 22.24 3.68 30.84
C ALA A 94 22.36 5.21 30.97
N GLY A 95 23.05 5.86 30.02
CA GLY A 95 23.32 7.31 30.01
C GLY A 95 22.48 8.10 28.99
N SER A 96 22.98 9.28 28.60
CA SER A 96 22.44 10.09 27.49
C SER A 96 22.68 9.41 26.14
N ALA A 97 21.87 9.76 25.14
CA ALA A 97 22.10 9.33 23.77
C ALA A 97 23.50 9.75 23.28
N GLU A 98 24.17 8.84 22.58
CA GLU A 98 25.45 9.12 21.94
C GLU A 98 25.25 9.65 20.51
N PRO A 99 26.20 10.43 19.95
CA PRO A 99 26.02 11.10 18.65
C PRO A 99 25.67 10.19 17.48
N LEU A 100 26.06 8.91 17.53
CA LEU A 100 25.82 7.95 16.45
C LEU A 100 24.57 7.09 16.65
N ASP A 101 23.87 7.20 17.77
CA ASP A 101 22.72 6.34 18.09
C ASP A 101 21.61 6.46 17.04
N ALA A 102 21.32 7.68 16.61
CA ALA A 102 20.33 7.93 15.57
C ALA A 102 20.70 7.24 14.24
N LEU A 103 21.97 7.34 13.83
CA LEU A 103 22.48 6.69 12.63
C LEU A 103 22.43 5.16 12.76
N VAL A 104 22.83 4.62 13.91
CA VAL A 104 22.77 3.18 14.16
C VAL A 104 21.33 2.68 14.12
N LEU A 105 20.39 3.37 14.75
CA LEU A 105 18.98 3.00 14.76
C LEU A 105 18.37 3.07 13.36
N GLU A 106 18.72 4.08 12.56
CA GLU A 106 18.30 4.20 11.17
C GLU A 106 18.80 3.02 10.32
N TRP A 107 20.09 2.71 10.39
CA TRP A 107 20.66 1.57 9.65
C TRP A 107 20.20 0.21 10.18
N MET A 108 20.01 0.08 11.49
CA MET A 108 19.43 -1.12 12.09
C MET A 108 18.01 -1.31 11.58
N ALA A 109 17.21 -0.25 11.49
CA ALA A 109 15.85 -0.31 10.96
C ALA A 109 15.84 -0.68 9.47
N LEU A 110 16.75 -0.11 8.67
CA LEU A 110 16.96 -0.46 7.27
C LEU A 110 17.33 -1.94 7.12
N ALA A 111 18.31 -2.42 7.88
CA ALA A 111 18.77 -3.80 7.82
C ALA A 111 17.67 -4.78 8.30
N ALA A 112 16.93 -4.41 9.34
CA ALA A 112 15.80 -5.18 9.84
C ALA A 112 14.75 -5.36 8.73
N ARG A 113 14.38 -4.31 7.99
CA ARG A 113 13.38 -4.38 6.91
C ARG A 113 13.72 -5.38 5.80
N VAL A 114 15.01 -5.72 5.62
CA VAL A 114 15.49 -6.68 4.62
C VAL A 114 15.50 -8.12 5.16
N GLY A 115 15.37 -8.31 6.48
CA GLY A 115 15.49 -9.60 7.16
C GLY A 115 14.27 -10.53 7.04
N PRO A 116 14.45 -11.85 7.21
CA PRO A 116 13.34 -12.82 7.24
C PRO A 116 12.50 -12.61 8.50
N GLY A 117 11.17 -12.55 8.34
CA GLY A 117 10.21 -12.49 9.47
C GLY A 117 9.75 -11.08 9.89
N LEU A 118 10.25 -10.02 9.25
CA LEU A 118 9.62 -8.69 9.29
C LEU A 118 8.61 -8.48 8.17
N THR A 119 8.75 -9.24 7.09
CA THR A 119 7.69 -9.50 6.14
C THR A 119 6.80 -10.59 6.73
N GLY A 120 5.49 -10.35 6.84
CA GLY A 120 4.53 -11.38 7.20
C GLY A 120 4.58 -12.58 6.23
N PRO A 121 3.71 -13.58 6.40
CA PRO A 121 3.68 -14.73 5.50
C PRO A 121 3.68 -14.29 4.04
N SER A 122 4.67 -14.69 3.26
CA SER A 122 4.76 -14.27 1.86
C SER A 122 3.49 -14.70 1.12
N PRO A 123 2.87 -13.82 0.32
CA PRO A 123 1.76 -14.19 -0.53
C PRO A 123 2.15 -15.36 -1.43
N ARG A 124 1.27 -16.36 -1.50
CA ARG A 124 1.49 -17.54 -2.32
C ARG A 124 0.47 -17.61 -3.44
N ALA A 125 0.96 -17.95 -4.63
CA ALA A 125 0.09 -18.45 -5.68
C ALA A 125 -0.67 -19.68 -5.16
N ALA A 126 -1.95 -19.74 -5.45
CA ALA A 126 -2.86 -20.80 -5.06
C ALA A 126 -3.48 -21.44 -6.31
N ASP A 127 -4.06 -22.62 -6.12
CA ASP A 127 -4.86 -23.28 -7.15
C ASP A 127 -6.09 -22.43 -7.49
N PRO A 128 -6.26 -21.97 -8.74
CA PRO A 128 -7.43 -21.21 -9.17
C PRO A 128 -8.75 -21.91 -8.88
N ALA A 129 -8.84 -23.23 -9.03
CA ALA A 129 -10.08 -23.97 -8.82
C ALA A 129 -10.55 -23.90 -7.35
N LEU A 130 -9.60 -23.99 -6.40
CA LEU A 130 -9.91 -23.85 -4.98
C LEU A 130 -10.34 -22.41 -4.64
N VAL A 131 -9.70 -21.41 -5.24
CA VAL A 131 -10.09 -20.01 -5.02
C VAL A 131 -11.47 -19.73 -5.60
N GLU A 132 -11.75 -20.16 -6.83
CA GLU A 132 -13.08 -20.05 -7.45
C GLU A 132 -14.16 -20.73 -6.60
N GLN A 133 -13.88 -21.91 -6.06
CA GLN A 133 -14.80 -22.61 -5.15
C GLN A 133 -15.11 -21.76 -3.90
N VAL A 134 -14.10 -21.15 -3.26
CA VAL A 134 -14.29 -20.25 -2.11
C VAL A 134 -15.12 -19.02 -2.47
N LEU A 135 -14.94 -18.46 -3.67
CA LEU A 135 -15.61 -17.24 -4.13
C LEU A 135 -17.00 -17.47 -4.73
N SER A 136 -17.39 -18.72 -4.97
CA SER A 136 -18.67 -19.07 -5.58
C SER A 136 -19.84 -18.97 -4.58
N GLU A 137 -20.96 -18.40 -5.05
CA GLU A 137 -22.23 -18.42 -4.32
C GLU A 137 -23.01 -19.72 -4.54
N ARG A 138 -22.66 -20.49 -5.59
CA ARG A 138 -23.34 -21.73 -5.97
C ARG A 138 -22.88 -22.93 -5.14
N GLU A 139 -21.69 -22.84 -4.56
CA GLU A 139 -21.06 -23.91 -3.79
C GLU A 139 -21.62 -24.01 -2.37
N SER A 140 -21.68 -25.23 -1.84
CA SER A 140 -22.12 -25.47 -0.48
C SER A 140 -21.19 -24.81 0.55
N ILE A 141 -21.70 -24.55 1.76
CA ILE A 141 -20.86 -24.02 2.85
C ILE A 141 -19.75 -25.02 3.22
N GLU A 142 -20.03 -26.32 3.12
CA GLU A 142 -19.10 -27.41 3.42
C GLU A 142 -17.95 -27.44 2.41
N ASP A 143 -18.26 -27.38 1.12
CA ASP A 143 -17.26 -27.37 0.04
C ASP A 143 -16.38 -26.12 0.12
N ARG A 144 -16.97 -24.95 0.39
CA ARG A 144 -16.19 -23.73 0.61
C ARG A 144 -15.28 -23.85 1.83
N THR A 145 -15.79 -24.38 2.94
CA THR A 145 -14.99 -24.61 4.15
C THR A 145 -13.83 -25.57 3.90
N ARG A 146 -14.05 -26.61 3.09
CA ARG A 146 -13.00 -27.54 2.67
C ARG A 146 -11.95 -26.85 1.81
N ALA A 147 -12.35 -26.07 0.82
CA ALA A 147 -11.42 -25.32 -0.03
C ALA A 147 -10.57 -24.31 0.78
N VAL A 148 -11.18 -23.59 1.73
CA VAL A 148 -10.48 -22.70 2.67
C VAL A 148 -9.37 -23.46 3.41
N ARG A 149 -9.66 -24.66 3.94
CA ARG A 149 -8.66 -25.50 4.63
C ARG A 149 -7.56 -25.98 3.67
N LEU A 150 -7.90 -26.40 2.46
CA LEU A 150 -6.93 -26.83 1.44
C LEU A 150 -5.98 -25.70 1.01
N LEU A 151 -6.47 -24.46 1.02
CA LEU A 151 -5.67 -23.26 0.80
C LEU A 151 -4.77 -22.91 2.00
N GLY A 152 -4.91 -23.62 3.13
CA GLY A 152 -4.19 -23.35 4.37
C GLY A 152 -4.70 -22.10 5.10
N LEU A 153 -5.95 -21.70 4.84
CA LEU A 153 -6.65 -20.63 5.54
C LEU A 153 -7.51 -21.23 6.67
N HIS A 154 -7.79 -20.44 7.70
CA HIS A 154 -8.57 -20.89 8.85
C HIS A 154 -10.07 -20.56 8.67
N PRO A 155 -11.00 -21.53 8.79
CA PRO A 155 -12.42 -21.29 8.55
C PRO A 155 -13.10 -20.38 9.59
N GLY A 156 -12.51 -20.28 10.80
CA GLY A 156 -13.02 -19.44 11.88
C GLY A 156 -12.45 -18.03 11.95
N VAL A 157 -11.50 -17.66 11.07
CA VAL A 157 -10.90 -16.32 11.06
C VAL A 157 -11.43 -15.55 9.85
N PRO A 158 -11.97 -14.33 10.02
CA PRO A 158 -12.43 -13.52 8.90
C PRO A 158 -11.35 -13.29 7.83
N LEU A 159 -11.77 -13.14 6.58
CA LEU A 159 -10.90 -12.78 5.46
C LEU A 159 -11.46 -11.58 4.71
N ARG A 160 -10.58 -10.89 3.99
CA ARG A 160 -10.92 -9.92 2.95
C ARG A 160 -10.52 -10.50 1.60
N VAL A 161 -11.30 -10.21 0.56
CA VAL A 161 -10.93 -10.53 -0.83
C VAL A 161 -10.53 -9.24 -1.53
N LEU A 162 -9.44 -9.30 -2.31
CA LEU A 162 -9.00 -8.19 -3.15
C LEU A 162 -9.16 -8.58 -4.62
N ALA A 163 -9.63 -7.64 -5.42
CA ALA A 163 -9.72 -7.76 -6.87
C ALA A 163 -8.66 -6.89 -7.51
N VAL A 164 -7.66 -7.52 -8.16
CA VAL A 164 -6.53 -6.82 -8.78
C VAL A 164 -6.62 -6.94 -10.30
N ALA A 165 -6.60 -5.80 -10.99
CA ALA A 165 -6.48 -5.70 -12.44
C ALA A 165 -5.10 -5.17 -12.81
N ALA A 166 -4.33 -5.94 -13.60
CA ALA A 166 -2.97 -5.57 -13.97
C ALA A 166 -2.54 -6.07 -15.38
N GLY A 167 -3.47 -6.16 -16.33
CA GLY A 167 -3.17 -6.64 -17.68
C GLY A 167 -3.00 -8.17 -17.73
N GLN A 168 -2.10 -8.66 -18.61
CA GLN A 168 -1.95 -10.08 -18.92
C GLN A 168 -1.40 -10.92 -17.74
N ASP A 169 -0.71 -10.30 -16.77
CA ASP A 169 -0.09 -10.99 -15.63
C ASP A 169 -0.68 -10.57 -14.28
N ALA A 170 -2.01 -10.55 -14.19
CA ALA A 170 -2.72 -10.12 -12.98
C ALA A 170 -2.28 -10.89 -11.72
N GLY A 171 -2.15 -12.22 -11.82
CA GLY A 171 -1.73 -13.08 -10.69
C GLY A 171 -0.31 -12.78 -10.19
N VAL A 172 0.68 -12.75 -11.10
CA VAL A 172 2.08 -12.45 -10.76
C VAL A 172 2.23 -11.04 -10.21
N THR A 173 1.52 -10.09 -10.81
CA THR A 173 1.53 -8.69 -10.36
C THR A 173 0.93 -8.56 -8.96
N ALA A 174 -0.19 -9.24 -8.69
CA ALA A 174 -0.80 -9.25 -7.37
C ALA A 174 0.11 -9.88 -6.31
N VAL A 175 0.75 -11.02 -6.59
CA VAL A 175 1.72 -11.64 -5.67
C VAL A 175 2.87 -10.68 -5.36
N THR A 176 3.46 -10.07 -6.38
CA THR A 176 4.57 -9.12 -6.22
C THR A 176 4.15 -7.88 -5.43
N LEU A 177 2.98 -7.33 -5.73
CA LEU A 177 2.42 -6.17 -5.05
C LEU A 177 2.19 -6.46 -3.56
N LEU A 178 1.53 -7.58 -3.25
CA LEU A 178 1.21 -7.97 -1.88
C LEU A 178 2.46 -8.35 -1.08
N ALA A 179 3.48 -8.91 -1.74
CA ALA A 179 4.75 -9.22 -1.09
C ALA A 179 5.46 -7.94 -0.64
N ARG A 180 5.45 -6.89 -1.48
CA ARG A 180 5.98 -5.56 -1.14
C ARG A 180 5.20 -4.86 -0.02
N CYS A 181 3.90 -5.14 0.12
CA CYS A 181 3.10 -4.57 1.21
C CYS A 181 3.52 -5.08 2.60
N GLY A 182 4.15 -6.25 2.69
CA GLY A 182 4.61 -6.82 3.96
C GLY A 182 3.50 -7.08 4.97
N LEU A 183 2.26 -7.33 4.52
CA LEU A 183 1.09 -7.48 5.39
C LEU A 183 1.29 -8.63 6.41
N PRO A 184 0.95 -8.45 7.69
CA PRO A 184 0.93 -9.52 8.69
C PRO A 184 -0.31 -10.40 8.50
N ALA A 185 -0.42 -11.03 7.33
CA ALA A 185 -1.59 -11.79 6.91
C ALA A 185 -1.18 -13.02 6.10
N LEU A 186 -1.96 -14.09 6.20
CA LEU A 186 -1.91 -15.18 5.23
C LEU A 186 -2.57 -14.71 3.94
N VAL A 187 -1.83 -14.76 2.84
CA VAL A 187 -2.31 -14.33 1.53
C VAL A 187 -2.24 -15.46 0.52
N ARG A 188 -3.36 -15.71 -0.16
CA ARG A 188 -3.48 -16.66 -1.28
C ARG A 188 -3.99 -15.94 -2.50
N VAL A 189 -3.27 -16.07 -3.61
CA VAL A 189 -3.56 -15.34 -4.84
C VAL A 189 -3.79 -16.34 -5.96
N ALA A 190 -4.88 -16.18 -6.70
CA ALA A 190 -5.09 -16.90 -7.95
C ALA A 190 -5.74 -15.99 -8.99
N THR A 191 -5.58 -16.34 -10.26
CA THR A 191 -6.29 -15.68 -11.36
C THR A 191 -7.72 -16.21 -11.41
N VAL A 192 -8.70 -15.31 -11.52
CA VAL A 192 -10.13 -15.60 -11.67
C VAL A 192 -10.64 -14.73 -12.83
N GLY A 193 -10.82 -15.35 -14.00
CA GLY A 193 -11.07 -14.62 -15.25
C GLY A 193 -9.92 -13.63 -15.55
N PRO A 194 -10.21 -12.34 -15.87
CA PRO A 194 -9.18 -11.35 -16.17
C PRO A 194 -8.56 -10.69 -14.93
N LEU A 195 -9.00 -11.07 -13.72
CA LEU A 195 -8.56 -10.47 -12.46
C LEU A 195 -7.71 -11.45 -11.67
N ALA A 196 -6.89 -10.94 -10.75
CA ALA A 196 -6.38 -11.75 -9.66
C ALA A 196 -7.23 -11.53 -8.42
N ALA A 197 -7.66 -12.64 -7.80
CA ALA A 197 -8.29 -12.65 -6.50
C ALA A 197 -7.22 -12.95 -5.44
N ALA A 198 -7.11 -12.08 -4.44
CA ALA A 198 -6.28 -12.35 -3.27
C ALA A 198 -7.14 -12.51 -2.02
N LEU A 199 -7.10 -13.70 -1.40
CA LEU A 199 -7.69 -13.98 -0.09
C LEU A 199 -6.69 -13.56 0.98
N VAL A 200 -7.03 -12.55 1.78
CA VAL A 200 -6.17 -11.98 2.82
C VAL A 200 -6.80 -12.25 4.18
N GLN A 201 -6.13 -13.07 4.98
CA GLN A 201 -6.56 -13.43 6.33
C GLN A 201 -5.55 -12.86 7.34
N PRO A 202 -5.93 -11.86 8.16
CA PRO A 202 -5.01 -11.21 9.09
C PRO A 202 -4.51 -12.19 10.15
N GLN A 203 -3.24 -12.06 10.54
CA GLN A 203 -2.65 -12.75 11.68
C GLN A 203 -2.63 -11.86 12.94
N GLY A 204 -3.00 -10.58 12.81
CA GLY A 204 -3.16 -9.61 13.89
C GLY A 204 -3.62 -8.25 13.33
N GLY A 205 -4.46 -7.54 14.08
CA GLY A 205 -5.04 -6.24 13.68
C GLY A 205 -6.28 -6.35 12.77
N GLU A 206 -7.14 -5.34 12.80
CA GLU A 206 -8.41 -5.27 12.04
C GLU A 206 -8.36 -4.33 10.83
N GLY A 207 -7.19 -3.74 10.57
CA GLY A 207 -6.99 -2.74 9.53
C GLY A 207 -7.18 -3.28 8.11
N SER A 208 -7.71 -2.45 7.23
CA SER A 208 -7.77 -2.74 5.79
C SER A 208 -6.37 -2.73 5.17
N PRO A 209 -6.06 -3.64 4.22
CA PRO A 209 -4.80 -3.61 3.49
C PRO A 209 -4.70 -2.43 2.50
N ALA A 210 -5.76 -1.63 2.34
CA ALA A 210 -5.84 -0.56 1.35
C ALA A 210 -4.71 0.48 1.48
N ASP A 211 -4.39 0.92 2.70
CA ASP A 211 -3.36 1.95 2.90
C ASP A 211 -1.95 1.44 2.56
N ALA A 212 -1.65 0.19 2.90
CA ALA A 212 -0.39 -0.45 2.52
C ALA A 212 -0.29 -0.59 0.99
N LEU A 213 -1.38 -0.98 0.33
CA LEU A 213 -1.43 -1.07 -1.13
C LEU A 213 -1.24 0.30 -1.80
N ARG A 214 -1.86 1.35 -1.27
CA ARG A 214 -1.69 2.73 -1.78
C ARG A 214 -0.23 3.17 -1.67
N ALA A 215 0.39 2.94 -0.52
CA ALA A 215 1.80 3.30 -0.32
C ALA A 215 2.71 2.61 -1.35
N VAL A 216 2.56 1.30 -1.55
CA VAL A 216 3.37 0.54 -2.51
C VAL A 216 3.11 0.95 -3.96
N LEU A 217 1.87 1.26 -4.33
CA LEU A 217 1.57 1.75 -5.68
C LEU A 217 2.15 3.15 -5.92
N ALA A 218 2.07 4.05 -4.94
CA ALA A 218 2.67 5.37 -5.02
C ALA A 218 4.20 5.32 -5.18
N GLU A 219 4.88 4.43 -4.44
CA GLU A 219 6.32 4.18 -4.60
C GLU A 219 6.65 3.65 -6.00
N ARG A 220 5.89 2.65 -6.47
CA ARG A 220 6.06 2.09 -7.83
C ARG A 220 5.86 3.14 -8.91
N ASP A 221 4.91 4.05 -8.74
CA ASP A 221 4.65 5.13 -9.69
C ASP A 221 5.76 6.18 -9.67
N ALA A 222 6.36 6.46 -8.51
CA ALA A 222 7.52 7.34 -8.40
C ALA A 222 8.80 6.75 -9.02
N GLU A 223 8.96 5.42 -8.99
CA GLU A 223 10.07 4.71 -9.62
C GLU A 223 9.98 4.65 -11.15
N ARG A 224 8.80 4.92 -11.74
CA ARG A 224 8.61 4.91 -13.20
C ARG A 224 9.26 6.14 -13.83
N LEU A 225 10.17 5.91 -14.78
CA LEU A 225 10.76 6.95 -15.62
C LEU A 225 9.68 7.74 -16.37
N PRO A 226 9.76 9.08 -16.43
CA PRO A 226 8.82 9.88 -17.21
C PRO A 226 8.97 9.56 -18.71
N GLY A 227 7.91 9.02 -19.31
CA GLY A 227 7.86 8.72 -20.76
C GLY A 227 7.65 7.25 -21.14
N GLY A 228 7.55 6.32 -20.18
CA GLY A 228 7.12 4.95 -20.47
C GLY A 228 5.66 4.89 -20.96
N GLU A 229 5.34 3.94 -21.86
CA GLU A 229 3.96 3.70 -22.31
C GLU A 229 3.02 3.62 -21.10
N ARG A 230 1.89 4.35 -21.15
CA ARG A 230 0.85 4.33 -20.13
C ARG A 230 0.09 3.00 -20.18
N SER A 231 0.76 1.89 -19.88
CA SER A 231 0.07 0.64 -19.56
C SER A 231 -0.92 0.92 -18.43
N ARG A 232 -2.19 0.51 -18.60
CA ARG A 232 -3.24 0.67 -17.58
C ARG A 232 -2.64 0.27 -16.23
N GLY A 233 -2.51 1.25 -15.33
CA GLY A 233 -1.88 1.06 -14.02
C GLY A 233 -2.55 -0.07 -13.24
N VAL A 234 -1.83 -0.65 -12.28
CA VAL A 234 -2.40 -1.67 -11.41
C VAL A 234 -3.55 -1.04 -10.64
N ARG A 235 -4.73 -1.66 -10.71
CA ARG A 235 -5.92 -1.24 -9.95
C ARG A 235 -6.33 -2.33 -8.99
N CYS A 236 -6.77 -1.94 -7.80
CA CYS A 236 -7.17 -2.85 -6.75
C CYS A 236 -8.47 -2.37 -6.10
N GLY A 237 -9.45 -3.27 -6.02
CA GLY A 237 -10.59 -3.11 -5.13
C GLY A 237 -10.41 -4.00 -3.90
N VAL A 238 -10.67 -3.46 -2.71
CA VAL A 238 -10.59 -4.18 -1.43
C VAL A 238 -12.00 -4.41 -0.91
N GLY A 239 -12.35 -5.68 -0.65
CA GLY A 239 -13.62 -6.06 -0.04
C GLY A 239 -13.64 -5.93 1.48
N GLY A 240 -14.84 -5.92 2.03
CA GLY A 240 -15.07 -5.94 3.48
C GLY A 240 -14.59 -7.23 4.14
N ALA A 241 -14.27 -7.17 5.44
CA ALA A 241 -13.93 -8.36 6.22
C ALA A 241 -15.18 -9.22 6.47
N VAL A 242 -15.10 -10.50 6.14
CA VAL A 242 -16.22 -11.45 6.24
C VAL A 242 -15.73 -12.81 6.72
N PRO A 243 -16.60 -13.63 7.35
CA PRO A 243 -16.30 -15.05 7.54
C PRO A 243 -16.00 -15.72 6.18
N PRO A 244 -15.11 -16.73 6.12
CA PRO A 244 -14.76 -17.41 4.86
C PRO A 244 -15.96 -18.00 4.10
N SER A 245 -17.04 -18.38 4.80
CA SER A 245 -18.30 -18.82 4.19
C SER A 245 -19.05 -17.74 3.40
N ARG A 246 -18.70 -16.46 3.60
CA ARG A 246 -19.24 -15.29 2.88
C ARG A 246 -18.19 -14.63 1.99
N ALA A 247 -17.10 -15.33 1.64
CA ALA A 247 -16.03 -14.80 0.80
C ALA A 247 -16.55 -14.25 -0.54
N ALA A 248 -17.60 -14.85 -1.11
CA ALA A 248 -18.30 -14.36 -2.30
C ALA A 248 -18.78 -12.89 -2.15
N ASP A 249 -19.31 -12.51 -0.99
CA ASP A 249 -19.76 -11.13 -0.74
C ASP A 249 -18.58 -10.16 -0.72
N SER A 250 -17.47 -10.55 -0.09
CA SER A 250 -16.25 -9.74 -0.07
C SER A 250 -15.65 -9.61 -1.48
N TRP A 251 -15.73 -10.67 -2.29
CA TRP A 251 -15.33 -10.63 -3.70
C TRP A 251 -16.23 -9.72 -4.54
N ALA A 252 -17.55 -9.80 -4.40
CA ALA A 252 -18.48 -8.90 -5.08
C ALA A 252 -18.20 -7.44 -4.71
N ARG A 253 -18.01 -7.14 -3.42
CA ARG A 253 -17.63 -5.80 -2.93
C ARG A 253 -16.27 -5.35 -3.46
N ALA A 254 -15.28 -6.23 -3.52
CA ALA A 254 -13.97 -5.92 -4.08
C ALA A 254 -14.05 -5.58 -5.57
N ARG A 255 -14.85 -6.32 -6.35
CA ARG A 255 -15.12 -6.00 -7.76
C ARG A 255 -15.86 -4.68 -7.91
N THR A 256 -16.85 -4.40 -7.06
CA THR A 256 -17.52 -3.09 -7.02
C THR A 256 -16.52 -1.96 -6.74
N ALA A 257 -15.67 -2.11 -5.73
CA ALA A 257 -14.64 -1.12 -5.41
C ALA A 257 -13.64 -0.92 -6.55
N LEU A 258 -13.22 -2.01 -7.22
CA LEU A 258 -12.32 -1.96 -8.36
C LEU A 258 -12.85 -1.05 -9.49
N ARG A 259 -14.18 -1.00 -9.67
CA ARG A 259 -14.82 -0.12 -10.68
C ARG A 259 -14.69 1.37 -10.40
N PHE A 260 -14.44 1.75 -9.14
CA PHE A 260 -14.14 3.13 -8.77
C PHE A 260 -12.64 3.45 -8.87
N ALA A 261 -11.79 2.43 -8.87
CA ALA A 261 -10.34 2.58 -8.94
C ALA A 261 -9.92 3.03 -10.35
N THR A 262 -8.98 3.98 -10.41
CA THR A 262 -8.38 4.45 -11.66
C THR A 262 -6.88 4.19 -11.63
N GLY A 263 -6.27 3.91 -12.78
CA GLY A 263 -4.83 3.74 -12.88
C GLY A 263 -4.05 5.05 -12.95
N VAL A 264 -4.67 6.19 -12.60
CA VAL A 264 -4.12 7.54 -12.85
C VAL A 264 -4.20 8.38 -11.57
N GLY A 265 -3.05 8.69 -11.00
CA GLY A 265 -2.91 9.57 -9.83
C GLY A 265 -2.56 8.81 -8.54
N PRO A 266 -1.95 9.50 -7.56
CA PRO A 266 -1.22 8.89 -6.44
C PRO A 266 -2.05 8.05 -5.46
N ASP A 267 -3.40 8.17 -5.48
CA ASP A 267 -4.30 7.43 -4.58
C ASP A 267 -5.44 6.70 -5.31
N ALA A 268 -5.52 6.82 -6.62
CA ALA A 268 -6.70 6.39 -7.37
C ALA A 268 -6.69 4.89 -7.68
N GLY A 269 -5.52 4.24 -7.59
CA GLY A 269 -5.32 2.82 -7.91
C GLY A 269 -5.92 1.85 -6.90
N VAL A 270 -6.25 2.27 -5.67
CA VAL A 270 -6.79 1.38 -4.62
C VAL A 270 -8.03 1.97 -3.98
N VAL A 271 -9.15 1.26 -4.12
CA VAL A 271 -10.41 1.62 -3.48
C VAL A 271 -10.79 0.56 -2.45
N ASP A 272 -11.07 1.01 -1.24
CA ASP A 272 -11.65 0.19 -0.19
C ASP A 272 -13.17 0.32 -0.24
N HIS A 273 -13.86 -0.81 -0.39
CA HIS A 273 -15.32 -0.82 -0.42
C HIS A 273 -15.92 -0.26 0.86
N ASP A 274 -15.34 -0.54 2.03
CA ASP A 274 -15.87 -0.07 3.31
C ASP A 274 -15.79 1.47 3.44
N ALA A 275 -14.88 2.10 2.68
CA ALA A 275 -14.72 3.55 2.63
C ALA A 275 -15.63 4.26 1.62
N LEU A 276 -16.30 3.52 0.72
CA LEU A 276 -17.19 4.13 -0.31
C LEU A 276 -18.50 4.66 0.29
N GLY A 277 -19.00 4.03 1.35
CA GLY A 277 -20.29 4.38 1.94
C GLY A 277 -21.42 4.37 0.89
N PRO A 278 -22.30 5.40 0.85
CA PRO A 278 -23.40 5.48 -0.10
C PRO A 278 -22.98 5.52 -1.58
N LEU A 279 -21.72 5.88 -1.89
CA LEU A 279 -21.24 5.91 -3.28
C LEU A 279 -21.24 4.52 -3.91
N ALA A 280 -21.14 3.44 -3.11
CA ALA A 280 -21.19 2.07 -3.64
C ALA A 280 -22.49 1.80 -4.41
N LEU A 281 -23.61 2.44 -4.05
CA LEU A 281 -24.91 2.30 -4.72
C LEU A 281 -24.88 2.80 -6.17
N LEU A 282 -23.98 3.73 -6.51
CA LEU A 282 -23.84 4.20 -7.89
C LEU A 282 -23.39 3.07 -8.83
N ALA A 283 -22.67 2.06 -8.32
CA ALA A 283 -22.21 0.93 -9.11
C ALA A 283 -23.35 -0.02 -9.53
N GLU A 284 -24.51 0.05 -8.87
CA GLU A 284 -25.71 -0.72 -9.24
C GLU A 284 -26.42 -0.12 -10.47
N VAL A 285 -26.10 1.14 -10.81
CA VAL A 285 -26.66 1.80 -11.99
C VAL A 285 -26.05 1.16 -13.25
N PRO A 286 -26.87 0.66 -14.21
CA PRO A 286 -26.35 0.04 -15.42
C PRO A 286 -25.43 0.98 -16.21
N ALA A 287 -24.30 0.46 -16.70
CA ALA A 287 -23.30 1.26 -17.42
C ALA A 287 -23.89 2.00 -18.63
N ALA A 288 -24.85 1.41 -19.34
CA ALA A 288 -25.55 2.07 -20.45
C ALA A 288 -26.34 3.32 -19.99
N ARG A 289 -26.94 3.28 -18.81
CA ARG A 289 -27.66 4.42 -18.23
C ARG A 289 -26.69 5.51 -17.78
N LEU A 290 -25.54 5.14 -17.23
CA LEU A 290 -24.47 6.09 -16.90
C LEU A 290 -23.95 6.78 -18.17
N ARG A 291 -23.68 6.04 -19.25
CA ARG A 291 -23.23 6.61 -20.55
C ARG A 291 -24.28 7.52 -21.22
N ALA A 292 -25.56 7.32 -20.90
CA ALA A 292 -26.64 8.15 -21.41
C ALA A 292 -26.77 9.51 -20.68
N ASP A 293 -26.17 9.65 -19.49
CA ASP A 293 -26.14 10.92 -18.77
C ASP A 293 -25.29 11.97 -19.52
N ALA A 294 -25.78 13.21 -19.57
CA ALA A 294 -25.13 14.28 -20.34
C ALA A 294 -23.76 14.67 -19.77
N GLY A 295 -23.61 14.71 -18.43
CA GLY A 295 -22.34 15.06 -17.78
C GLY A 295 -21.31 13.95 -17.94
N VAL A 296 -21.73 12.69 -17.81
CA VAL A 296 -20.86 11.53 -18.06
C VAL A 296 -20.38 11.50 -19.51
N ARG A 297 -21.27 11.73 -20.48
CA ARG A 297 -20.91 11.79 -21.90
C ARG A 297 -19.93 12.94 -22.19
N ALA A 298 -20.19 14.12 -21.64
CA ALA A 298 -19.29 15.27 -21.79
C ALA A 298 -17.88 14.99 -21.23
N LEU A 299 -17.77 14.29 -20.09
CA LEU A 299 -16.48 13.85 -19.56
C LEU A 299 -15.80 12.80 -20.44
N ALA A 300 -16.57 11.85 -21.00
CA ALA A 300 -16.03 10.87 -21.93
C ALA A 300 -15.48 11.53 -23.21
N GLU A 301 -16.26 12.41 -23.81
CA GLU A 301 -15.84 13.19 -25.00
C GLU A 301 -14.64 14.09 -24.68
N LEU A 302 -14.60 14.70 -23.50
CA LEU A 302 -13.45 15.50 -23.07
C LEU A 302 -12.20 14.64 -22.92
N ALA A 303 -12.30 13.46 -22.32
CA ALA A 303 -11.15 12.57 -22.06
C ALA A 303 -10.44 12.12 -23.36
N GLU A 304 -11.19 11.96 -24.45
CA GLU A 304 -10.67 11.58 -25.78
C GLU A 304 -9.97 12.73 -26.53
N ARG A 305 -10.12 13.99 -26.09
CA ARG A 305 -9.43 15.14 -26.71
C ARG A 305 -7.95 15.16 -26.35
N ASP A 306 -7.14 15.80 -27.20
CA ASP A 306 -5.73 16.07 -26.90
C ASP A 306 -5.58 16.85 -25.59
N GLY A 307 -4.90 16.25 -24.61
CA GLY A 307 -4.74 16.84 -23.27
C GLY A 307 -5.97 16.72 -22.36
N GLY A 308 -7.08 16.14 -22.83
CA GLY A 308 -8.33 15.95 -22.09
C GLY A 308 -8.18 15.15 -20.79
N ALA A 309 -7.36 14.11 -20.82
CA ALA A 309 -7.01 13.32 -19.63
C ALA A 309 -6.41 14.18 -18.50
N LEU A 310 -5.67 15.25 -18.83
CA LEU A 310 -5.12 16.18 -17.85
C LEU A 310 -6.19 17.09 -17.25
N GLY A 311 -7.25 17.41 -18.01
CA GLY A 311 -8.43 18.12 -17.54
C GLY A 311 -9.22 17.28 -16.54
N VAL A 312 -9.47 16.01 -16.87
CA VAL A 312 -10.14 15.07 -15.96
C VAL A 312 -9.33 14.86 -14.67
N ALA A 313 -8.01 14.72 -14.76
CA ALA A 313 -7.14 14.65 -13.58
C ALA A 313 -7.18 15.92 -12.72
N ALA A 314 -7.28 17.10 -13.35
CA ALA A 314 -7.45 18.37 -12.63
C ALA A 314 -8.80 18.44 -11.91
N LEU A 315 -9.89 18.01 -12.56
CA LEU A 315 -11.22 17.92 -11.95
C LEU A 315 -11.20 16.98 -10.74
N GLU A 316 -10.62 15.79 -10.88
CA GLU A 316 -10.49 14.83 -9.79
C GLU A 316 -9.73 15.41 -8.58
N ALA A 317 -8.57 16.01 -8.82
CA ALA A 317 -7.77 16.65 -7.77
C ALA A 317 -8.53 17.80 -7.09
N PHE A 318 -9.27 18.58 -7.85
CA PHE A 318 -10.09 19.67 -7.32
C PHE A 318 -11.29 19.18 -6.51
N CYS A 319 -12.06 18.20 -7.01
CA CYS A 319 -13.19 17.61 -6.27
C CYS A 319 -12.74 16.99 -4.94
N ARG A 320 -11.55 16.37 -4.91
CA ARG A 320 -10.97 15.78 -3.70
C ARG A 320 -10.49 16.81 -2.68
N THR A 321 -9.85 17.89 -3.13
CA THR A 321 -9.21 18.87 -2.22
C THR A 321 -10.09 20.07 -1.91
N GLY A 322 -11.07 20.38 -2.76
CA GLY A 322 -11.86 21.62 -2.70
C GLY A 322 -11.04 22.89 -2.94
N SER A 323 -9.77 22.79 -3.34
CA SER A 323 -8.85 23.93 -3.43
C SER A 323 -7.92 23.82 -4.63
N LEU A 324 -7.84 24.89 -5.43
CA LEU A 324 -6.92 24.99 -6.57
C LEU A 324 -5.46 24.81 -6.14
N ARG A 325 -5.07 25.38 -5.00
CA ARG A 325 -3.69 25.31 -4.51
C ARG A 325 -3.31 23.90 -4.08
N GLN A 326 -4.21 23.20 -3.39
CA GLN A 326 -3.98 21.82 -2.96
C GLN A 326 -4.04 20.85 -4.14
N ALA A 327 -4.96 21.05 -5.09
CA ALA A 327 -5.00 20.29 -6.34
C ALA A 327 -3.70 20.47 -7.15
N ALA A 328 -3.19 21.70 -7.24
CA ALA A 328 -1.93 22.01 -7.90
C ALA A 328 -0.72 21.35 -7.23
N ALA A 329 -0.67 21.38 -5.89
CA ALA A 329 0.36 20.68 -5.13
C ALA A 329 0.32 19.17 -5.37
N ALA A 330 -0.87 18.56 -5.35
CA ALA A 330 -1.07 17.13 -5.58
C ALA A 330 -0.72 16.68 -7.00
N LEU A 331 -0.83 17.57 -7.98
CA LEU A 331 -0.48 17.29 -9.38
C LEU A 331 0.94 17.76 -9.76
N HIS A 332 1.69 18.35 -8.82
CA HIS A 332 2.98 18.98 -9.07
C HIS A 332 2.93 20.04 -10.20
N LEU A 333 1.88 20.86 -10.21
CA LEU A 333 1.64 21.91 -11.20
C LEU A 333 1.54 23.28 -10.54
N HIS A 334 1.63 24.32 -11.36
CA HIS A 334 1.27 25.66 -10.92
C HIS A 334 -0.26 25.80 -10.84
N HIS A 335 -0.75 26.57 -9.87
CA HIS A 335 -2.19 26.78 -9.66
C HIS A 335 -2.90 27.37 -10.89
N SER A 336 -2.23 28.23 -11.66
CA SER A 336 -2.78 28.76 -12.92
C SER A 336 -2.98 27.68 -13.98
N SER A 337 -2.13 26.66 -14.03
CA SER A 337 -2.26 25.54 -14.96
C SER A 337 -3.45 24.65 -14.61
N VAL A 338 -3.70 24.43 -13.31
CA VAL A 338 -4.91 23.72 -12.84
C VAL A 338 -6.16 24.53 -13.16
N ALA A 339 -6.15 25.84 -12.89
CA ALA A 339 -7.28 26.71 -13.20
C ALA A 339 -7.63 26.71 -14.70
N ALA A 340 -6.64 26.82 -15.58
CA ALA A 340 -6.84 26.77 -17.03
C ALA A 340 -7.46 25.43 -17.48
N ARG A 341 -7.00 24.30 -16.91
CA ARG A 341 -7.57 22.98 -17.21
C ARG A 341 -9.01 22.83 -16.72
N LEU A 342 -9.31 23.36 -15.53
CA LEU A 342 -10.67 23.35 -15.00
C LEU A 342 -11.62 24.23 -15.81
N ALA A 343 -11.16 25.35 -16.38
CA ALA A 343 -11.98 26.17 -17.27
C ALA A 343 -12.45 25.39 -18.51
N VAL A 344 -11.58 24.57 -19.10
CA VAL A 344 -11.95 23.66 -20.21
C VAL A 344 -12.99 22.62 -19.77
N VAL A 345 -12.86 22.11 -18.54
CA VAL A 345 -13.84 21.17 -17.96
C VAL A 345 -15.19 21.85 -17.72
N GLU A 346 -15.21 23.06 -17.18
CA GLU A 346 -16.42 23.86 -16.95
C GLU A 346 -17.14 24.16 -18.27
N GLU A 347 -16.40 24.50 -19.33
CA GLU A 347 -16.95 24.72 -20.68
C GLU A 347 -17.58 23.43 -21.25
N ALA A 348 -16.90 22.29 -21.09
CA ALA A 348 -17.41 21.00 -21.57
C ALA A 348 -18.66 20.53 -20.82
N LEU A 349 -18.72 20.74 -19.49
CA LEU A 349 -19.83 20.29 -18.65
C LEU A 349 -21.00 21.29 -18.59
N GLY A 350 -20.75 22.56 -18.89
CA GLY A 350 -21.71 23.64 -18.67
C GLY A 350 -21.97 23.93 -17.19
N TRP A 351 -21.04 23.55 -16.31
CA TRP A 351 -21.15 23.67 -14.84
C TRP A 351 -20.11 24.62 -14.28
N ARG A 352 -20.44 25.29 -13.18
CA ARG A 352 -19.52 26.20 -12.47
C ARG A 352 -18.96 25.50 -11.23
N LEU A 353 -17.69 25.10 -11.23
CA LEU A 353 -17.07 24.29 -10.17
C LEU A 353 -16.84 25.07 -8.86
N HIS A 354 -16.93 26.40 -8.87
CA HIS A 354 -16.96 27.20 -7.65
C HIS A 354 -18.30 27.07 -6.91
N GLU A 355 -19.39 26.74 -7.62
CA GLU A 355 -20.70 26.50 -7.02
C GLU A 355 -20.75 25.10 -6.40
N PRO A 356 -21.09 24.95 -5.10
CA PRO A 356 -21.05 23.66 -4.43
C PRO A 356 -21.93 22.57 -5.08
N GLY A 357 -23.11 22.95 -5.56
CA GLY A 357 -24.05 22.01 -6.20
C GLY A 357 -23.54 21.48 -7.54
N ASP A 358 -22.95 22.34 -8.35
CA ASP A 358 -22.38 21.97 -9.65
C ASP A 358 -21.08 21.18 -9.49
N ARG A 359 -20.25 21.52 -8.50
CA ARG A 359 -19.09 20.70 -8.12
C ARG A 359 -19.49 19.29 -7.69
N PHE A 360 -20.59 19.15 -6.94
CA PHE A 360 -21.10 17.85 -6.55
C PHE A 360 -21.59 17.03 -7.75
N LYS A 361 -22.33 17.65 -8.68
CA LYS A 361 -22.72 17.01 -9.95
C LYS A 361 -21.50 16.58 -10.77
N ALA A 362 -20.47 17.42 -10.86
CA ALA A 362 -19.21 17.10 -11.53
C ALA A 362 -18.52 15.89 -10.90
N GLN A 363 -18.52 15.80 -9.58
CA GLN A 363 -17.98 14.64 -8.86
C GLN A 363 -18.79 13.36 -9.14
N LEU A 364 -20.13 13.43 -9.18
CA LEU A 364 -20.96 12.29 -9.54
C LEU A 364 -20.77 11.86 -11.00
N ALA A 365 -20.64 12.82 -11.93
CA ALA A 365 -20.35 12.53 -13.33
C ALA A 365 -18.99 11.86 -13.48
N LEU A 366 -17.98 12.26 -12.70
CA LEU A 366 -16.67 11.61 -12.67
C LEU A 366 -16.79 10.14 -12.23
N TYR A 367 -17.56 9.85 -11.18
CA TYR A 367 -17.82 8.46 -10.77
C TYR A 367 -18.60 7.68 -11.81
N GLY A 368 -19.66 8.27 -12.38
CA GLY A 368 -20.45 7.65 -13.45
C GLY A 368 -19.60 7.31 -14.67
N TRP A 369 -18.70 8.20 -15.06
CA TRP A 369 -17.73 7.98 -16.15
C TRP A 369 -16.81 6.80 -15.85
N ARG A 370 -16.21 6.71 -14.66
CA ARG A 370 -15.36 5.57 -14.26
C ARG A 370 -16.11 4.25 -14.31
N LEU A 371 -17.28 4.21 -13.67
CA LEU A 371 -18.14 3.03 -13.59
C LEU A 371 -18.65 2.58 -14.97
N SER A 372 -18.67 3.48 -15.95
CA SER A 372 -19.09 3.19 -17.32
C SER A 372 -17.98 2.69 -18.24
N ASN A 373 -16.72 2.97 -17.91
CA ASN A 373 -15.54 2.58 -18.69
C ASN A 373 -14.94 1.24 -18.28
N ASP A 374 -15.38 0.69 -17.14
CA ASP A 374 -14.96 -0.64 -16.76
C ASP A 374 -15.69 -1.68 -17.60
N VAL A 375 -14.91 -2.46 -18.35
CA VAL A 375 -15.39 -3.62 -19.08
C VAL A 375 -15.78 -4.65 -18.02
N GLU A 376 -17.07 -4.84 -17.80
CA GLU A 376 -17.55 -6.03 -17.10
C GLU A 376 -17.04 -7.26 -17.89
N PRO A 377 -16.24 -8.16 -17.30
CA PRO A 377 -16.13 -9.49 -17.87
C PRO A 377 -17.52 -10.11 -17.73
N GLU A 378 -18.12 -10.46 -18.87
CA GLU A 378 -19.41 -11.15 -18.91
C GLU A 378 -19.39 -12.31 -17.91
N ALA A 379 -20.42 -12.37 -17.06
CA ALA A 379 -20.64 -13.49 -16.17
C ALA A 379 -21.04 -14.72 -17.01
N GLY A 380 -20.06 -15.57 -17.31
CA GLY A 380 -20.29 -16.96 -17.75
C GLY A 380 -20.48 -17.88 -16.55
#